data_AF-X1K2W7-F1
#
_entry.id   AF-X1K2W7-F1
#
_cell.length_a   1.000
_cell.length_b   1.000
_cell.length_c   1.000
_cell.angle_alpha   90.00
_cell.angle_beta   90.00
_cell.angle_gamma   90.00
#
_symmetry.space_group_name_H-M   'P 1'
#
loop_
_entity.id
_entity.type
_entity.pdbx_description
1 polymer ?
#
loop_
_entity_poly.entity_id
_entity_poly.type
_entity_poly.pdbx_seq_one_letter_code
_entity_poly.pdbx_strand_id
1 'polypeptide(L)'
;MTLSKNLIFASNAGRLFGSVEGKFGIISNMGQPMPDIPIEYDDDCLLGFPAGETPKYLYVRFSKVAKCPDEPPDVYPIPPNDRVFKLTQRPDSPCVWEYESADWYLQFIVWGPEVYTEIILWTADRKYVVFYNDNWGPPDEGFVYHHDRPECLPGIPAAGGFAVVTWNPQATKLLEDINMEKARDLFMELRPLDDGKLVYKFCRLQDATNIAILFEP
;
A
#
# COMPACT_ATOMS: atom_id res chain seq x y z
N MET A 1 -20.07 10.75 9.35
CA MET A 1 -18.72 11.05 8.83
C MET A 1 -18.71 12.46 8.31
N THR A 2 -17.95 13.34 8.95
CA THR A 2 -17.88 14.76 8.59
C THR A 2 -16.53 14.99 7.91
N LEU A 3 -16.52 14.99 6.57
CA LEU A 3 -15.32 15.30 5.79
C LEU A 3 -14.93 16.77 6.02
N SER A 4 -13.80 17.02 6.68
CA SER A 4 -13.12 18.32 6.68
C SER A 4 -12.44 18.50 5.31
N LYS A 5 -13.16 19.07 4.35
CA LYS A 5 -12.67 19.31 2.97
C LYS A 5 -11.58 20.38 2.93
N ASN A 6 -10.33 20.02 3.21
CA ASN A 6 -9.18 20.80 2.79
C ASN A 6 -8.74 20.33 1.39
N LEU A 7 -9.47 20.74 0.35
CA LEU A 7 -9.03 20.54 -1.03
C LEU A 7 -7.85 21.48 -1.32
N ILE A 8 -6.68 20.90 -1.61
CA ILE A 8 -5.56 21.63 -2.18
C ILE A 8 -5.63 21.47 -3.70
N PHE A 9 -6.18 22.46 -4.39
CA PHE A 9 -6.07 22.56 -5.85
C PHE A 9 -4.71 23.13 -6.21
N ALA A 10 -3.85 22.33 -6.82
CA ALA A 10 -2.69 22.83 -7.55
C ALA A 10 -3.02 22.79 -9.05
N SER A 11 -3.54 23.90 -9.60
CA SER A 11 -3.51 24.11 -11.05
C SER A 11 -2.25 24.88 -11.39
N ASN A 12 -1.40 24.31 -12.25
CA ASN A 12 -0.36 25.07 -12.92
C ASN A 12 -0.04 24.38 -14.25
N ALA A 13 -0.74 24.83 -15.30
CA ALA A 13 -0.26 24.68 -16.65
C ALA A 13 0.80 25.77 -16.90
N GLY A 14 2.07 25.37 -17.00
CA GLY A 14 3.12 26.17 -17.62
C GLY A 14 4.26 26.64 -16.71
N ARG A 15 5.48 26.25 -17.11
CA ARG A 15 6.81 26.73 -16.69
C ARG A 15 7.34 26.28 -15.33
N LEU A 16 8.00 25.11 -15.33
CA LEU A 16 9.24 24.87 -14.58
C LEU A 16 10.20 24.01 -15.43
N PHE A 17 10.75 24.61 -16.50
CA PHE A 17 12.06 24.20 -17.02
C PHE A 17 13.05 25.29 -16.62
N GLY A 18 13.69 25.09 -15.47
CA GLY A 18 14.85 25.83 -15.00
C GLY A 18 15.89 24.81 -14.57
N SER A 19 17.07 24.88 -15.18
CA SER A 19 18.13 23.88 -15.14
C SER A 19 18.58 23.51 -13.72
N VAL A 20 18.54 22.22 -13.39
CA VAL A 20 19.49 21.60 -12.48
C VAL A 20 19.91 20.28 -13.13
N GLU A 21 21.16 20.22 -13.58
CA GLU A 21 21.81 18.98 -13.97
C GLU A 21 21.87 18.06 -12.75
N GLY A 22 20.96 17.10 -12.69
CA GLY A 22 20.91 16.07 -11.68
C GLY A 22 20.24 14.85 -12.30
N LYS A 23 21.08 13.90 -12.75
CA LYS A 23 20.77 12.53 -13.17
C LYS A 23 19.27 12.18 -13.17
N PHE A 24 18.69 12.08 -14.36
CA PHE A 24 17.42 11.40 -14.60
C PHE A 24 17.54 9.94 -14.12
N GLY A 25 17.26 9.72 -12.84
CA GLY A 25 16.76 8.42 -12.38
C GLY A 25 15.39 8.22 -13.03
N ILE A 26 15.20 7.06 -13.62
CA ILE A 26 13.91 6.62 -14.16
C ILE A 26 12.87 6.79 -13.04
N ILE A 27 11.87 7.67 -13.26
CA ILE A 27 10.79 7.89 -12.32
C ILE A 27 9.93 6.62 -12.31
N SER A 28 10.18 5.75 -11.34
CA SER A 28 9.39 4.55 -11.03
C SER A 28 8.12 4.89 -10.21
N ASN A 29 7.68 6.15 -10.19
CA ASN A 29 6.61 6.66 -9.29
C ASN A 29 5.23 6.78 -9.94
N MET A 30 4.99 6.18 -11.11
CA MET A 30 3.61 6.13 -11.62
C MET A 30 2.81 5.25 -10.66
N GLY A 31 1.79 5.82 -10.02
CA GLY A 31 0.94 5.14 -9.06
C GLY A 31 0.28 3.87 -9.61
N GLN A 32 -0.55 3.21 -8.81
CA GLN A 32 -1.31 2.07 -9.33
C GLN A 32 -2.38 2.55 -10.32
N PRO A 33 -2.51 1.91 -11.50
CA PRO A 33 -3.59 2.26 -12.43
C PRO A 33 -4.95 2.00 -11.77
N MET A 34 -5.91 2.89 -12.02
CA MET A 34 -7.28 2.80 -11.52
C MET A 34 -8.26 2.60 -12.69
N PRO A 35 -8.15 1.48 -13.43
CA PRO A 35 -9.04 1.22 -14.54
C PRO A 35 -10.46 1.00 -14.03
N ASP A 36 -11.44 1.28 -14.88
CA ASP A 36 -12.84 0.97 -14.60
C ASP A 36 -13.09 -0.54 -14.71
N ILE A 37 -12.67 -1.24 -13.65
CA ILE A 37 -12.87 -2.67 -13.46
C ILE A 37 -13.56 -2.83 -12.10
N PRO A 38 -14.67 -3.58 -12.03
CA PRO A 38 -15.31 -3.90 -10.77
C PRO A 38 -14.35 -4.59 -9.80
N ILE A 39 -14.56 -4.37 -8.50
CA ILE A 39 -13.84 -5.13 -7.47
C ILE A 39 -14.26 -6.60 -7.60
N GLU A 40 -13.28 -7.49 -7.65
CA GLU A 40 -13.52 -8.93 -7.61
C GLU A 40 -13.60 -9.39 -6.16
N TYR A 41 -14.68 -10.10 -5.84
CA TYR A 41 -14.89 -10.76 -4.56
C TYR A 41 -14.73 -12.28 -4.74
N ASP A 42 -14.33 -12.96 -3.67
CA ASP A 42 -14.08 -14.41 -3.65
C ASP A 42 -14.60 -14.99 -2.32
N ASP A 43 -14.14 -16.18 -1.92
CA ASP A 43 -14.67 -16.88 -0.74
C ASP A 43 -14.72 -16.01 0.53
N ASP A 44 -15.74 -16.22 1.35
CA ASP A 44 -16.01 -15.35 2.50
C ASP A 44 -15.00 -15.52 3.64
N CYS A 45 -14.30 -14.43 3.97
CA CYS A 45 -13.60 -14.26 5.24
C CYS A 45 -14.49 -13.51 6.24
N LEU A 46 -15.44 -14.24 6.85
CA LEU A 46 -16.43 -13.68 7.79
C LEU A 46 -15.83 -13.14 9.10
N LEU A 47 -14.52 -13.33 9.33
CA LEU A 47 -13.81 -12.70 10.45
C LEU A 47 -13.56 -11.22 10.19
N GLY A 48 -13.33 -10.83 8.93
CA GLY A 48 -12.90 -9.47 8.59
C GLY A 48 -13.88 -8.71 7.71
N PHE A 49 -14.69 -9.40 6.92
CA PHE A 49 -15.50 -8.80 5.87
C PHE A 49 -16.97 -9.26 5.94
N PRO A 50 -17.92 -8.41 5.51
CA PRO A 50 -19.29 -8.85 5.26
C PRO A 50 -19.37 -9.98 4.23
N ALA A 51 -20.41 -10.80 4.33
CA ALA A 51 -20.65 -11.87 3.38
C ALA A 51 -20.82 -11.32 1.94
N GLY A 52 -20.11 -11.92 0.99
CA GLY A 52 -20.04 -11.50 -0.41
C GLY A 52 -19.15 -10.28 -0.68
N GLU A 53 -18.49 -9.72 0.34
CA GLU A 53 -17.65 -8.52 0.22
C GLU A 53 -16.17 -8.79 0.52
N THR A 54 -15.76 -10.06 0.57
CA THR A 54 -14.35 -10.43 0.78
C THR A 54 -13.54 -10.20 -0.50
N PRO A 55 -12.59 -9.27 -0.53
CA PRO A 55 -11.87 -8.93 -1.75
C PRO A 55 -10.97 -10.09 -2.18
N LYS A 56 -11.04 -10.46 -3.46
CA LYS A 56 -10.14 -11.45 -4.05
C LYS A 56 -8.69 -10.98 -4.06
N TYR A 57 -8.48 -9.68 -4.20
CA TYR A 57 -7.18 -9.05 -4.30
C TYR A 57 -7.01 -7.94 -3.28
N LEU A 58 -5.90 -7.98 -2.57
CA LEU A 58 -5.42 -6.89 -1.72
C LEU A 58 -4.18 -6.25 -2.36
N TYR A 59 -4.02 -4.95 -2.17
CA TYR A 59 -2.89 -4.18 -2.64
C TYR A 59 -2.12 -3.64 -1.45
N VAL A 60 -0.84 -4.02 -1.36
CA VAL A 60 0.04 -3.66 -0.25
C VAL A 60 1.16 -2.78 -0.75
N ARG A 61 1.41 -1.66 -0.08
CA ARG A 61 2.57 -0.78 -0.34
C ARG A 61 3.40 -0.65 0.93
N PHE A 62 4.71 -0.85 0.80
CA PHE A 62 5.70 -0.52 1.83
C PHE A 62 6.31 0.85 1.55
N SER A 63 6.65 1.58 2.60
CA SER A 63 7.40 2.83 2.46
C SER A 63 8.21 3.13 3.70
N LYS A 64 9.35 3.80 3.48
CA LYS A 64 10.34 4.17 4.51
C LYS A 64 10.90 3.00 5.34
N VAL A 65 10.75 1.75 4.88
CA VAL A 65 11.39 0.60 5.54
C VAL A 65 12.89 0.72 5.30
N ALA A 66 13.66 0.91 6.37
CA ALA A 66 15.09 1.11 6.28
C ALA A 66 15.80 -0.24 6.26
N LYS A 67 16.71 -0.43 5.30
CA LYS A 67 17.62 -1.58 5.29
C LYS A 67 18.60 -1.44 6.47
N CYS A 68 18.78 -2.50 7.25
CA CYS A 68 19.82 -2.54 8.27
C CYS A 68 21.22 -2.73 7.66
N PRO A 69 22.30 -2.35 8.37
CA PRO A 69 23.66 -2.61 7.92
C PRO A 69 23.89 -4.08 7.60
N ASP A 70 24.65 -4.37 6.55
CA ASP A 70 25.03 -5.75 6.23
C ASP A 70 25.92 -6.34 7.33
N GLU A 71 25.70 -7.60 7.68
CA GLU A 71 26.46 -8.34 8.69
C GLU A 71 27.16 -9.54 8.04
N PRO A 72 28.43 -9.42 7.59
CA PRO A 72 29.11 -10.51 6.90
C PRO A 72 29.05 -11.84 7.69
N PRO A 73 28.72 -12.99 7.05
CA PRO A 73 28.60 -13.19 5.60
C PRO A 73 27.23 -12.81 4.99
N ASP A 74 26.28 -12.36 5.82
CA ASP A 74 24.92 -12.07 5.40
C ASP A 74 24.81 -10.66 4.78
N VAL A 75 24.32 -10.62 3.54
CA VAL A 75 23.94 -9.39 2.86
C VAL A 75 22.44 -9.28 2.90
N TYR A 76 21.92 -8.25 3.57
CA TYR A 76 20.48 -8.08 3.70
C TYR A 76 19.87 -7.50 2.42
N PRO A 77 18.64 -7.93 2.06
CA PRO A 77 17.96 -7.41 0.89
C PRO A 77 17.57 -5.94 1.09
N ILE A 78 17.47 -5.19 0.00
CA ILE A 78 16.90 -3.82 0.05
C ILE A 78 15.38 -3.96 0.14
N PRO A 79 14.70 -3.38 1.15
CA PRO A 79 13.25 -3.44 1.27
C PRO A 79 12.55 -2.85 0.01
N PRO A 80 11.42 -3.43 -0.42
CA PRO A 80 10.75 -3.05 -1.66
C PRO A 80 9.85 -1.83 -1.48
N ASN A 81 10.41 -0.73 -0.97
CA ASN A 81 9.69 0.53 -0.78
C ASN A 81 9.11 1.04 -2.10
N ASP A 82 7.97 1.71 -2.00
CA ASP A 82 7.26 2.39 -3.10
C ASP A 82 6.77 1.47 -4.24
N ARG A 83 6.85 0.15 -4.02
CA ARG A 83 6.22 -0.86 -4.87
C ARG A 83 4.86 -1.26 -4.30
N VAL A 84 3.88 -1.42 -5.19
CA VAL A 84 2.59 -2.02 -4.87
C VAL A 84 2.63 -3.51 -5.19
N PHE A 85 2.23 -4.33 -4.23
CA PHE A 85 2.09 -5.76 -4.34
C PHE A 85 0.61 -6.13 -4.44
N LYS A 86 0.24 -6.90 -5.47
CA LYS A 86 -1.09 -7.47 -5.60
C LYS A 86 -1.10 -8.86 -4.97
N LEU A 87 -1.64 -8.98 -3.77
CA LEU A 87 -1.85 -10.26 -3.10
C LEU A 87 -3.15 -10.87 -3.61
N THR A 88 -3.19 -12.20 -3.67
CA THR A 88 -4.37 -12.96 -4.09
C THR A 88 -4.85 -13.79 -2.91
N GLN A 89 -6.17 -13.84 -2.71
CA GLN A 89 -6.78 -14.69 -1.70
C GLN A 89 -6.43 -16.16 -1.96
N ARG A 90 -6.17 -16.90 -0.88
CA ARG A 90 -5.94 -18.34 -0.96
C ARG A 90 -7.27 -19.10 -1.12
N PRO A 91 -7.38 -19.99 -2.11
CA PRO A 91 -8.59 -20.79 -2.31
C PRO A 91 -8.92 -21.76 -1.16
N ASP A 92 -7.92 -22.15 -0.36
CA ASP A 92 -8.07 -23.07 0.77
C ASP A 92 -8.16 -22.35 2.12
N SER A 93 -8.00 -21.03 2.13
CA SER A 93 -8.01 -20.22 3.35
C SER A 93 -8.51 -18.80 3.03
N PRO A 94 -9.83 -18.57 3.08
CA PRO A 94 -10.44 -17.31 2.63
C PRO A 94 -9.93 -16.06 3.37
N CYS A 95 -9.42 -16.21 4.59
CA CYS A 95 -8.86 -15.12 5.38
C CYS A 95 -7.36 -14.90 5.19
N VAL A 96 -6.75 -15.47 4.15
CA VAL A 96 -5.32 -15.34 3.86
C VAL A 96 -5.13 -14.86 2.43
N TRP A 97 -4.29 -13.85 2.27
CA TRP A 97 -3.87 -13.31 0.97
C TRP A 97 -2.36 -13.40 0.86
N GLU A 98 -1.88 -13.82 -0.31
CA GLU A 98 -0.46 -14.06 -0.54
C GLU A 98 0.03 -13.44 -1.86
N TYR A 99 1.30 -13.05 -1.84
CA TYR A 99 2.08 -12.73 -3.02
C TYR A 99 3.41 -13.47 -2.94
N GLU A 100 3.78 -14.14 -4.03
CA GLU A 100 5.05 -14.86 -4.14
C GLU A 100 5.78 -14.48 -5.43
N SER A 101 7.09 -14.33 -5.33
CA SER A 101 8.00 -14.00 -6.42
C SER A 101 9.37 -14.59 -6.16
N ALA A 102 10.32 -14.38 -7.08
CA ALA A 102 11.70 -14.81 -6.90
C ALA A 102 12.41 -14.11 -5.72
N ASP A 103 11.97 -12.90 -5.33
CA ASP A 103 12.65 -12.09 -4.33
C ASP A 103 11.87 -11.99 -3.01
N TRP A 104 10.54 -12.00 -3.08
CA TRP A 104 9.66 -11.67 -1.97
C TRP A 104 8.54 -12.69 -1.81
N TYR A 105 8.23 -13.00 -0.55
CA TYR A 105 6.98 -13.63 -0.12
C TYR A 105 6.29 -12.67 0.83
N LEU A 106 5.01 -12.38 0.59
CA LEU A 106 4.23 -11.43 1.36
C LEU A 106 2.88 -12.05 1.68
N GLN A 107 2.46 -11.89 2.92
CA GLN A 107 1.21 -12.43 3.42
C GLN A 107 0.44 -11.37 4.19
N PHE A 108 -0.88 -11.41 4.03
CA PHE A 108 -1.83 -10.71 4.87
C PHE A 108 -2.85 -11.71 5.39
N ILE A 109 -3.10 -11.72 6.70
CA ILE A 109 -4.01 -12.68 7.33
C ILE A 109 -5.01 -11.95 8.22
N VAL A 110 -6.26 -12.43 8.20
CA VAL A 110 -7.26 -12.15 9.24
C VAL A 110 -7.48 -13.42 10.05
N TRP A 111 -7.29 -13.39 11.37
CA TRP A 111 -7.40 -14.62 12.18
C TRP A 111 -7.84 -14.38 13.62
N GLY A 112 -8.17 -15.47 14.31
CA GLY A 112 -8.45 -15.53 15.75
C GLY A 112 -9.92 -15.79 16.13
N PRO A 113 -10.20 -16.14 17.40
CA PRO A 113 -11.53 -16.01 18.00
C PRO A 113 -11.85 -14.54 18.38
N GLU A 114 -10.82 -13.79 18.78
CA GLU A 114 -10.80 -12.32 18.77
C GLU A 114 -10.15 -11.92 17.44
N VAL A 115 -10.72 -10.98 16.69
CA VAL A 115 -10.28 -10.71 15.32
C VAL A 115 -8.99 -9.90 15.32
N TYR A 116 -8.00 -10.37 14.56
CA TYR A 116 -6.74 -9.67 14.27
C TYR A 116 -6.44 -9.63 12.79
N THR A 117 -5.61 -8.67 12.42
CA THR A 117 -4.93 -8.63 11.13
C THR A 117 -3.43 -8.75 11.33
N GLU A 118 -2.77 -9.43 10.41
CA GLU A 118 -1.32 -9.59 10.40
C GLU A 118 -0.79 -9.34 8.99
N ILE A 119 0.31 -8.59 8.89
CA ILE A 119 1.04 -8.38 7.64
C ILE A 119 2.50 -8.77 7.82
N ILE A 120 3.00 -9.60 6.92
CA ILE A 120 4.38 -10.05 6.97
C ILE A 120 5.02 -10.06 5.58
N LEU A 121 6.19 -9.43 5.49
CA LEU A 121 7.06 -9.47 4.31
C LEU A 121 8.31 -10.29 4.63
N TRP A 122 8.55 -11.32 3.84
CA TRP A 122 9.76 -12.13 3.86
C TRP A 122 10.54 -12.03 2.56
N THR A 123 11.83 -12.35 2.63
CA THR A 123 12.54 -12.84 1.45
C THR A 123 11.89 -14.12 0.91
N ALA A 124 12.00 -14.37 -0.40
CA ALA A 124 11.39 -15.55 -1.03
C ALA A 124 11.85 -16.89 -0.40
N ASP A 125 13.10 -16.96 0.06
CA ASP A 125 13.65 -18.13 0.77
C ASP A 125 13.16 -18.26 2.22
N ARG A 126 12.32 -17.32 2.68
CA ARG A 126 11.82 -17.18 4.06
C ARG A 126 12.91 -17.09 5.13
N LYS A 127 14.15 -16.76 4.75
CA LYS A 127 15.26 -16.60 5.70
C LYS A 127 15.09 -15.36 6.57
N TYR A 128 14.55 -14.29 6.00
CA TYR A 128 14.50 -12.98 6.64
C TYR A 128 13.10 -12.39 6.65
N VAL A 129 12.64 -11.95 7.83
CA VAL A 129 11.44 -11.13 7.98
C VAL A 129 11.85 -9.66 7.83
N VAL A 130 11.40 -9.02 6.76
CA VAL A 130 11.75 -7.63 6.42
C VAL A 130 10.70 -6.65 6.93
N PHE A 131 9.46 -7.10 7.12
CA PHE A 131 8.41 -6.32 7.76
C PHE A 131 7.48 -7.25 8.51
N TYR A 132 7.08 -6.84 9.70
CA TYR A 132 6.05 -7.49 10.51
C TYR A 132 5.30 -6.42 11.27
N ASN A 133 3.98 -6.55 11.31
CA ASN A 133 3.11 -5.87 12.25
C ASN A 133 1.77 -6.63 12.32
N ASP A 134 1.10 -6.51 13.46
CA ASP A 134 -0.27 -6.95 13.66
C ASP A 134 -1.14 -5.79 14.16
N ASN A 135 -2.44 -5.91 13.97
CA ASN A 135 -3.40 -4.97 14.51
C ASN A 135 -4.66 -5.68 14.98
N TRP A 136 -5.21 -5.18 16.09
CA TRP A 136 -6.45 -5.65 16.67
C TRP A 136 -7.67 -5.16 15.88
N GLY A 137 -8.63 -6.05 15.68
CA GLY A 137 -9.88 -5.78 14.99
C GLY A 137 -9.91 -6.27 13.54
N PRO A 138 -11.07 -6.13 12.88
CA PRO A 138 -11.20 -6.42 11.46
C PRO A 138 -10.33 -5.49 10.61
N PRO A 139 -9.97 -5.91 9.39
CA PRO A 139 -9.21 -5.07 8.47
C PRO A 139 -9.98 -3.79 8.14
N ASP A 140 -9.30 -2.65 8.27
CA ASP A 140 -9.78 -1.35 7.80
C ASP A 140 -8.96 -0.91 6.57
N GLU A 141 -9.63 -0.42 5.53
CA GLU A 141 -8.95 -0.10 4.29
C GLU A 141 -8.04 1.12 4.48
N GLY A 142 -6.76 0.98 4.11
CA GLY A 142 -5.80 2.05 4.30
C GLY A 142 -5.28 2.15 5.72
N PHE A 143 -5.54 1.15 6.59
CA PHE A 143 -4.84 1.07 7.87
C PHE A 143 -3.32 1.09 7.65
N VAL A 144 -2.64 1.94 8.43
CA VAL A 144 -1.19 2.11 8.37
C VAL A 144 -0.56 1.22 9.43
N TYR A 145 -0.01 0.09 8.98
CA TYR A 145 0.79 -0.80 9.80
C TYR A 145 2.16 -0.17 10.00
N HIS A 146 2.56 0.09 11.23
CA HIS A 146 3.88 0.61 11.56
C HIS A 146 4.82 -0.56 11.83
N HIS A 147 6.06 -0.52 11.34
CA HIS A 147 6.98 -1.58 11.67
C HIS A 147 7.34 -1.51 13.16
N ASP A 148 7.06 -2.58 13.91
CA ASP A 148 7.24 -2.61 15.38
C ASP A 148 8.70 -2.50 15.84
N ARG A 149 9.66 -2.56 14.91
CA ARG A 149 11.09 -2.48 15.22
C ARG A 149 11.67 -1.17 14.70
N PRO A 150 11.79 -0.12 15.55
CA PRO A 150 12.38 1.15 15.13
C PRO A 150 13.90 1.08 14.92
N GLU A 151 14.56 0.01 15.39
CA GLU A 151 16.01 -0.11 15.42
C GLU A 151 16.49 -1.42 14.79
N CYS A 152 17.72 -1.39 14.26
CA CYS A 152 18.40 -2.57 13.76
C CYS A 152 18.99 -3.37 14.93
N LEU A 153 18.58 -4.64 15.07
CA LEU A 153 19.26 -5.60 15.94
C LEU A 153 20.04 -6.61 15.08
N PRO A 154 21.08 -7.25 15.63
CA PRO A 154 21.82 -8.29 14.93
C PRO A 154 20.90 -9.38 14.39
N GLY A 155 21.09 -9.79 13.14
CA GLY A 155 20.23 -10.77 12.46
C GLY A 155 18.88 -10.25 11.97
N ILE A 156 18.57 -8.95 12.11
CA ILE A 156 17.34 -8.34 11.58
C ILE A 156 17.67 -7.51 10.34
N PRO A 157 17.02 -7.78 9.19
CA PRO A 157 17.38 -7.15 7.91
C PRO A 157 16.86 -5.71 7.73
N ALA A 158 15.92 -5.26 8.56
CA ALA A 158 15.21 -4.01 8.37
C ALA A 158 14.68 -3.39 9.67
N ALA A 159 14.45 -2.08 9.64
CA ALA A 159 13.91 -1.29 10.74
C ALA A 159 12.99 -0.17 10.23
N GLY A 160 12.02 0.19 11.06
CA GLY A 160 11.07 1.28 10.82
C GLY A 160 10.23 1.12 9.54
N GLY A 161 9.60 2.22 9.15
CA GLY A 161 8.72 2.27 7.99
C GLY A 161 7.30 1.80 8.29
N PHE A 162 6.52 1.70 7.23
CA PHE A 162 5.11 1.36 7.30
C PHE A 162 4.64 0.57 6.08
N ALA A 163 3.57 -0.19 6.27
CA ALA A 163 2.84 -0.86 5.21
C ALA A 163 1.39 -0.38 5.21
N VAL A 164 0.80 -0.27 4.02
CA VAL A 164 -0.62 0.06 3.86
C VAL A 164 -1.29 -0.96 2.98
N VAL A 165 -2.42 -1.48 3.46
CA VAL A 165 -3.23 -2.51 2.80
C VAL A 165 -4.50 -1.85 2.27
N THR A 166 -4.82 -2.06 0.99
CA THR A 166 -6.00 -1.49 0.33
C THR A 166 -6.70 -2.50 -0.58
N TRP A 167 -7.98 -2.30 -0.87
CA TRP A 167 -8.75 -3.08 -1.85
C TRP A 167 -9.64 -2.21 -2.75
N ASN A 168 -9.42 -0.89 -2.71
CA ASN A 168 -9.95 0.19 -3.54
C ASN A 168 -11.40 0.67 -3.34
N PRO A 169 -12.28 0.21 -2.42
CA PRO A 169 -13.57 0.88 -2.22
C PRO A 169 -13.43 2.31 -1.71
N GLN A 170 -12.49 2.59 -0.79
CA GLN A 170 -12.18 3.94 -0.31
C GLN A 170 -11.70 4.85 -1.44
N ALA A 171 -10.76 4.39 -2.25
CA ALA A 171 -10.27 5.13 -3.40
C ALA A 171 -11.39 5.43 -4.42
N THR A 172 -12.29 4.46 -4.64
CA THR A 172 -13.44 4.60 -5.54
C THR A 172 -14.40 5.68 -5.02
N LYS A 173 -14.75 5.63 -3.74
CA LYS A 173 -15.60 6.63 -3.10
C LYS A 173 -14.98 8.04 -3.14
N LEU A 174 -13.67 8.17 -2.91
CA LEU A 174 -12.97 9.44 -3.01
C LEU A 174 -13.03 10.03 -4.42
N LEU A 175 -12.96 9.20 -5.46
CA LEU A 175 -13.13 9.63 -6.85
C LEU A 175 -14.55 10.12 -7.12
N GLU A 176 -15.57 9.39 -6.65
CA GLU A 176 -16.98 9.80 -6.75
C GLU A 176 -17.23 11.14 -6.05
N ASP A 177 -16.69 11.33 -4.84
CA ASP A 177 -16.84 12.55 -4.04
C ASP A 177 -16.24 13.81 -4.71
N ILE A 178 -15.27 13.63 -5.62
CA ILE A 178 -14.66 14.70 -6.43
C ILE A 178 -15.17 14.73 -7.87
N ASN A 179 -16.23 13.97 -8.18
CA ASN A 179 -16.82 13.88 -9.50
C ASN A 179 -15.82 13.45 -10.59
N MET A 180 -14.96 12.47 -10.25
CA MET A 180 -14.07 11.78 -11.18
C MET A 180 -14.47 10.31 -11.28
N GLU A 181 -14.34 9.76 -12.49
CA GLU A 181 -14.57 8.34 -12.75
C GLU A 181 -13.23 7.60 -12.87
N LYS A 182 -13.26 6.30 -12.56
CA LYS A 182 -12.17 5.38 -12.90
C LYS A 182 -11.93 5.42 -14.41
N ALA A 183 -10.68 5.34 -14.83
CA ALA A 183 -10.31 5.41 -16.23
C ALA A 183 -8.99 4.69 -16.49
N ARG A 184 -8.79 4.22 -17.72
CA ARG A 184 -7.57 3.48 -18.09
C ARG A 184 -6.29 4.31 -17.97
N ASP A 185 -6.42 5.63 -18.05
CA ASP A 185 -5.36 6.62 -17.96
C ASP A 185 -5.32 7.33 -16.61
N LEU A 186 -6.11 6.88 -15.63
CA LEU A 186 -6.10 7.37 -14.26
C LEU A 186 -5.14 6.54 -13.41
N PHE A 187 -4.26 7.20 -12.69
CA PHE A 187 -3.29 6.60 -11.78
C PHE A 187 -3.51 7.14 -10.36
N MET A 188 -3.37 6.27 -9.37
CA MET A 188 -3.46 6.63 -7.96
C MET A 188 -2.14 6.34 -7.25
N GLU A 189 -1.57 7.36 -6.61
CA GLU A 189 -0.51 7.21 -5.64
C GLU A 189 -1.09 7.32 -4.23
N LEU A 190 -0.79 6.36 -3.35
CA LEU A 190 -1.17 6.40 -1.95
C LEU A 190 0.05 6.63 -1.07
N ARG A 191 0.17 7.79 -0.44
CA ARG A 191 1.31 8.15 0.39
C ARG A 191 0.92 8.22 1.87
N PRO A 192 1.47 7.36 2.73
CA PRO A 192 1.31 7.50 4.17
C PRO A 192 2.23 8.61 4.69
N LEU A 193 1.74 9.35 5.68
CA LEU A 193 2.45 10.36 6.44
C LEU A 193 2.92 9.81 7.78
N ASP A 194 3.86 10.50 8.42
CA ASP A 194 4.45 10.03 9.69
C ASP A 194 3.45 10.04 10.86
N ASP A 195 2.36 10.81 10.74
CA ASP A 195 1.25 10.85 11.69
C ASP A 195 0.14 9.82 11.40
N GLY A 196 0.38 8.90 10.44
CA GLY A 196 -0.58 7.86 10.04
C GLY A 196 -1.64 8.33 9.05
N LYS A 197 -1.70 9.63 8.71
CA LYS A 197 -2.62 10.11 7.68
C LYS A 197 -2.22 9.62 6.30
N LEU A 198 -3.20 9.53 5.40
CA LEU A 198 -2.98 9.10 4.03
C LEU A 198 -3.17 10.26 3.06
N VAL A 199 -2.32 10.33 2.05
CA VAL A 199 -2.53 11.23 0.90
C VAL A 199 -2.83 10.37 -0.33
N TYR A 200 -4.04 10.51 -0.85
CA TYR A 200 -4.45 9.96 -2.13
C TYR A 200 -4.18 10.98 -3.22
N LYS A 201 -3.34 10.64 -4.19
CA LYS A 201 -3.06 11.49 -5.34
C LYS A 201 -3.53 10.80 -6.61
N PHE A 202 -4.49 11.42 -7.28
CA PHE A 202 -5.05 10.97 -8.54
C PHE A 202 -4.46 11.79 -9.69
N CYS A 203 -3.93 11.10 -10.70
CA CYS A 203 -3.33 11.70 -11.88
C CYS A 203 -3.97 11.11 -13.13
N ARG A 204 -4.63 11.95 -13.95
CA ARG A 204 -5.16 11.54 -15.25
C ARG A 204 -4.18 11.93 -16.34
N LEU A 205 -3.69 10.95 -17.10
CA LEU A 205 -2.65 11.20 -18.11
C LEU A 205 -3.17 11.93 -19.34
N GLN A 206 -4.44 11.72 -19.72
CA GLN A 206 -5.00 12.34 -20.93
C GLN A 206 -5.00 13.88 -20.88
N ASP A 207 -5.28 14.46 -19.71
CA ASP A 207 -5.44 15.90 -19.53
C ASP A 207 -4.49 16.51 -18.47
N ALA A 208 -3.60 15.70 -17.91
CA ALA A 208 -2.67 16.05 -16.84
C ALA A 208 -3.35 16.57 -15.56
N THR A 209 -4.64 16.23 -15.34
CA THR A 209 -5.33 16.54 -14.07
C THR A 209 -4.62 15.86 -12.92
N ASN A 210 -4.30 16.62 -11.86
CA ASN A 210 -3.63 16.12 -10.67
C ASN A 210 -4.34 16.62 -9.41
N ILE A 211 -4.89 15.70 -8.63
CA ILE A 211 -5.64 16.01 -7.41
C ILE A 211 -5.04 15.23 -6.26
N ALA A 212 -4.66 15.93 -5.19
CA ALA A 212 -4.19 15.32 -3.95
C ALA A 212 -5.21 15.57 -2.83
N ILE A 213 -5.58 14.50 -2.13
CA ILE A 213 -6.54 14.50 -1.04
C ILE A 213 -5.83 13.98 0.20
N LEU A 214 -5.79 14.79 1.26
CA LEU A 214 -5.45 14.33 2.59
C LEU A 214 -6.66 13.62 3.18
N PHE A 215 -6.49 12.35 3.52
CA PHE A 215 -7.49 11.51 4.16
C PHE A 215 -7.18 11.39 5.65
N GLU A 216 -8.14 11.80 6.46
CA GLU A 216 -8.14 11.66 7.91
C GLU A 216 -9.17 10.57 8.25
N PRO A 217 -8.74 9.37 8.68
CA PRO A 217 -9.65 8.27 9.02
C PRO A 217 -10.61 8.63 10.18
#